data_AF-A0A0G4F2Q8-F1
#
_entry.id   AF-A0A0G4F2Q8-F1
#
_cell.length_a   1.000
_cell.length_b   1.000
_cell.length_c   1.000
_cell.angle_alpha   90.00
_cell.angle_beta   90.00
_cell.angle_gamma   90.00
#
_symmetry.space_group_name_H-M   'P 1'
#
loop_
_entity.id
_entity.type
_entity.pdbx_description
1 polymer ?
#
loop_
_entity_poly.entity_id
_entity_poly.type
_entity_poly.pdbx_seq_one_letter_code
_entity_poly.pdbx_strand_id
1 'polypeptide(L)'
;MSANAVAASGERPSLAFTQTLHPIRLSRSHRPSLLHPTVLRMNAPTSPEEPSPPAAPPSPAPMTTEQQHSSDSSSSPLSSLPAKERVQQIQREADKYAREAGWDVVDERDIERTQWTGQAGLEVRRVGKSNWMDIPDRWLLASGDAVALLAFALAGRANHGAQQETILSPGVWQTAAPFLIAWFGISPLLGAYTHDATANYKKMAQVLIPAWAVSASMGLALRAVYRGEQPPGVFVVISLVATAVVLSSWRAFYVLINGEETDDGEMKRGNVLDGAKALTNLLRRW
;
A
#
# COMPACT_ATOMS: atom_id res chain seq x y z
N MET A 1 -8.88 -38.31 -64.39
CA MET A 1 -9.34 -39.72 -64.45
C MET A 1 -8.70 -40.46 -63.29
N SER A 2 -9.56 -41.02 -62.42
CA SER A 2 -9.37 -42.12 -61.45
C SER A 2 -8.11 -42.14 -60.57
N ALA A 3 -8.21 -41.79 -59.29
CA ALA A 3 -8.64 -42.66 -58.17
C ALA A 3 -7.56 -43.67 -57.74
N ASN A 4 -7.07 -43.52 -56.50
CA ASN A 4 -6.68 -44.66 -55.68
C ASN A 4 -6.82 -44.31 -54.20
N ALA A 5 -7.79 -44.96 -53.57
CA ALA A 5 -7.96 -45.07 -52.14
C ALA A 5 -7.30 -46.39 -51.70
N VAL A 6 -6.53 -46.37 -50.61
CA VAL A 6 -6.17 -47.58 -49.85
C VAL A 6 -6.44 -47.29 -48.38
N ALA A 7 -7.44 -48.00 -47.88
CA ALA A 7 -7.73 -48.18 -46.48
C ALA A 7 -6.72 -49.16 -45.85
N ALA A 8 -6.33 -48.91 -44.61
CA ALA A 8 -5.83 -49.96 -43.73
C ALA A 8 -6.23 -49.64 -42.28
N SER A 9 -7.06 -50.52 -41.75
CA SER A 9 -7.52 -50.62 -40.38
C SER A 9 -6.38 -51.00 -39.43
N GLY A 10 -6.36 -50.40 -38.24
CA GLY A 10 -5.53 -50.84 -37.12
C GLY A 10 -6.28 -50.59 -35.82
N GLU A 11 -6.63 -51.68 -35.15
CA GLU A 11 -7.51 -51.76 -33.99
C GLU A 11 -6.93 -51.10 -32.72
N ARG A 12 -7.85 -50.74 -31.82
CA ARG A 12 -7.60 -50.25 -30.45
C ARG A 12 -6.97 -51.34 -29.59
N PRO A 13 -6.39 -50.96 -28.43
CA PRO A 13 -7.04 -51.43 -27.21
C PRO A 13 -7.28 -50.33 -26.16
N SER A 14 -8.54 -50.31 -25.73
CA SER A 14 -9.06 -49.71 -24.51
C SER A 14 -8.26 -50.14 -23.27
N LEU A 15 -7.73 -49.19 -22.52
CA LEU A 15 -7.38 -49.40 -21.11
C LEU A 15 -8.36 -48.60 -20.25
N ALA A 16 -9.34 -49.31 -19.74
CA ALA A 16 -10.25 -48.86 -18.71
C ALA A 16 -9.50 -48.84 -17.37
N PHE A 17 -9.11 -47.66 -16.90
CA PHE A 17 -8.64 -47.48 -15.53
C PHE A 17 -9.84 -47.13 -14.64
N THR A 18 -10.40 -48.18 -14.02
CA THR A 18 -11.41 -48.06 -12.98
C THR A 18 -10.68 -47.81 -11.67
N GLN A 19 -10.74 -46.60 -11.12
CA GLN A 19 -10.27 -46.35 -9.75
C GLN A 19 -11.44 -45.94 -8.86
N THR A 20 -11.74 -46.86 -7.96
CA THR A 20 -12.74 -46.86 -6.90
C THR A 20 -12.60 -45.68 -5.94
N LEU A 21 -13.71 -44.98 -5.73
CA LEU A 21 -13.92 -44.00 -4.67
C LEU A 21 -14.01 -44.70 -3.30
N HIS A 22 -13.12 -44.33 -2.36
CA HIS A 22 -13.27 -44.67 -0.95
C HIS A 22 -13.95 -43.50 -0.20
N PRO A 23 -15.06 -43.72 0.52
CA PRO A 23 -15.63 -42.71 1.41
C PRO A 23 -14.79 -42.62 2.70
N ILE A 24 -14.21 -41.45 2.97
CA ILE A 24 -13.57 -41.16 4.26
C ILE A 24 -14.65 -40.92 5.31
N ARG A 25 -14.61 -41.78 6.31
CA ARG A 25 -15.48 -41.91 7.47
C ARG A 25 -15.28 -40.72 8.42
N LEU A 26 -16.35 -39.97 8.70
CA LEU A 26 -16.39 -38.98 9.78
C LEU A 26 -16.29 -39.70 11.13
N SER A 27 -15.19 -39.48 11.86
CA SER A 27 -15.03 -39.97 13.24
C SER A 27 -15.64 -38.97 14.21
N ARG A 28 -16.56 -39.49 15.02
CA ARG A 28 -17.36 -38.79 16.03
C ARG A 28 -16.60 -38.76 17.36
N SER A 29 -16.76 -37.63 18.05
CA SER A 29 -16.68 -37.44 19.50
C SER A 29 -15.41 -37.87 20.24
N HIS A 30 -14.71 -36.90 20.83
CA HIS A 30 -14.27 -36.97 22.23
C HIS A 30 -14.51 -35.61 22.89
N ARG A 31 -15.48 -35.59 23.82
CA ARG A 31 -15.60 -34.55 24.85
C ARG A 31 -14.50 -34.81 25.90
N PRO A 32 -13.80 -33.79 26.38
CA PRO A 32 -13.24 -33.82 27.72
C PRO A 32 -14.13 -33.01 28.66
N SER A 33 -14.74 -33.77 29.56
CA SER A 33 -15.05 -33.50 30.97
C SER A 33 -14.93 -32.07 31.50
N LEU A 34 -16.09 -31.59 31.96
CA LEU A 34 -16.28 -30.50 32.91
C LEU A 34 -15.46 -30.76 34.18
N LEU A 35 -14.61 -29.80 34.56
CA LEU A 35 -14.07 -29.70 35.91
C LEU A 35 -14.62 -28.42 36.55
N HIS A 36 -15.00 -28.58 37.81
CA HIS A 36 -15.68 -27.65 38.68
C HIS A 36 -14.95 -26.30 38.82
N PRO A 37 -15.68 -25.18 39.00
CA PRO A 37 -15.09 -23.93 39.45
C PRO A 37 -14.73 -24.05 40.94
N THR A 38 -13.45 -24.23 41.23
CA THR A 38 -12.89 -23.96 42.56
C THR A 38 -12.99 -22.46 42.82
N VAL A 39 -13.87 -22.08 43.73
CA VAL A 39 -14.00 -20.71 44.26
C VAL A 39 -12.74 -20.40 45.08
N LEU A 40 -11.74 -19.83 44.42
CA LEU A 40 -10.58 -19.23 45.06
C LEU A 40 -10.98 -17.81 45.50
N ARG A 41 -11.35 -17.69 46.77
CA ARG A 41 -11.59 -16.43 47.47
C ARG A 41 -10.23 -15.75 47.65
N MET A 42 -9.78 -15.01 46.64
CA MET A 42 -8.59 -14.16 46.72
C MET A 42 -8.98 -12.77 47.22
N ASN A 43 -8.29 -12.34 48.26
CA ASN A 43 -8.42 -11.03 48.88
C ASN A 43 -8.27 -9.91 47.86
N ALA A 44 -9.09 -8.88 48.01
CA ALA A 44 -9.00 -7.65 47.24
C ALA A 44 -7.60 -7.05 47.35
N PRO A 45 -6.91 -6.73 46.25
CA PRO A 45 -5.75 -5.86 46.30
C PRO A 45 -6.24 -4.47 46.69
N THR A 46 -5.64 -3.92 47.75
CA THR A 46 -5.70 -2.50 48.10
C THR A 46 -5.47 -1.65 46.86
N SER A 47 -6.39 -0.71 46.60
CA SER A 47 -6.30 0.27 45.53
C SER A 47 -4.90 0.88 45.46
N PRO A 48 -4.26 0.96 44.28
CA PRO A 48 -3.11 1.81 44.13
C PRO A 48 -3.57 3.26 44.35
N GLU A 49 -2.91 3.92 45.28
CA GLU A 49 -3.02 5.34 45.58
C GLU A 49 -2.89 6.12 44.27
N GLU A 50 -3.97 6.81 43.88
CA GLU A 50 -3.99 7.68 42.71
C GLU A 50 -2.98 8.82 42.96
N PRO A 51 -1.95 9.01 42.11
CA PRO A 51 -1.03 10.11 42.30
C PRO A 51 -1.81 11.41 42.16
N SER A 52 -1.76 12.24 43.21
CA SER A 52 -2.38 13.57 43.24
C SER A 52 -2.11 14.31 41.93
N PRO A 53 -3.12 14.97 41.33
CA PRO A 53 -2.90 15.79 40.15
C PRO A 53 -1.82 16.84 40.45
N PRO A 54 -0.91 17.13 39.50
CA PRO A 54 0.06 18.21 39.69
C PRO A 54 -0.68 19.50 40.01
N ALA A 55 -0.18 20.23 41.00
CA ALA A 55 -0.75 21.50 41.44
C ALA A 55 -1.03 22.39 40.23
N ALA A 56 -2.23 22.99 40.20
CA ALA A 56 -2.58 23.97 39.20
C ALA A 56 -1.49 25.05 39.11
N PRO A 57 -1.09 25.47 37.90
CA PRO A 57 -0.05 26.47 37.74
C PRO A 57 -0.44 27.76 38.48
N PRO A 58 0.52 28.51 39.05
CA PRO A 58 0.23 29.79 39.67
C PRO A 58 -0.44 30.71 38.63
N SER A 59 -1.53 31.39 39.04
CA SER A 59 -2.16 32.40 38.20
C SER A 59 -1.12 33.38 37.68
N PRO A 60 -1.14 33.72 36.38
CA PRO A 60 -0.22 34.72 35.85
C PRO A 60 -0.40 36.02 36.63
N ALA A 61 0.72 36.56 37.14
CA ALA A 61 0.72 37.85 37.82
C ALA A 61 0.07 38.91 36.90
N PRO A 62 -0.68 39.88 37.46
CA PRO A 62 -1.28 40.93 36.66
C PRO A 62 -0.17 41.69 35.93
N MET A 63 -0.19 41.62 34.58
CA MET A 63 0.64 42.44 33.72
C MET A 63 0.38 43.91 34.06
N THR A 64 1.31 44.55 34.76
CA THR A 64 1.38 46.01 34.81
C THR A 64 1.68 46.52 33.41
N THR A 65 0.64 47.01 32.76
CA THR A 65 0.70 47.78 31.52
C THR A 65 1.44 49.09 31.79
N GLU A 66 2.75 49.11 31.57
CA GLU A 66 3.47 50.36 31.34
C GLU A 66 4.81 50.12 30.62
N GLN A 67 4.74 49.89 29.31
CA GLN A 67 5.80 50.31 28.41
C GLN A 67 5.16 50.83 27.11
N GLN A 68 4.84 52.13 27.12
CA GLN A 68 4.90 52.91 25.89
C GLN A 68 6.36 52.88 25.42
N HIS A 69 6.65 52.10 24.39
CA HIS A 69 7.88 52.22 23.63
C HIS A 69 7.55 52.65 22.21
N SER A 70 8.07 53.84 21.92
CA SER A 70 8.20 54.53 20.65
C SER A 70 8.30 53.59 19.46
N SER A 71 7.56 53.91 18.41
CA SER A 71 7.70 53.34 17.07
C SER A 71 9.07 53.67 16.48
N ASP A 72 10.06 52.83 16.77
CA ASP A 72 11.33 52.78 16.03
C ASP A 72 11.28 51.59 15.07
N SER A 73 11.23 51.88 13.77
CA SER A 73 11.26 50.93 12.65
C SER A 73 12.64 50.30 12.47
N SER A 74 13.20 49.77 13.54
CA SER A 74 14.40 48.93 13.49
C SER A 74 13.96 47.52 13.09
N SER A 75 14.39 47.07 11.91
CA SER A 75 14.20 45.70 11.44
C SER A 75 14.60 44.73 12.56
N SER A 76 13.66 43.93 13.07
CA SER A 76 13.95 42.98 14.15
C SER A 76 15.17 42.14 13.76
N PRO A 77 16.15 41.90 14.65
CA PRO A 77 17.39 41.21 14.33
C PRO A 77 17.19 39.79 13.77
N LEU A 78 16.00 39.21 13.97
CA LEU A 78 15.58 37.96 13.33
C LEU A 78 15.36 38.10 11.81
N SER A 79 14.87 39.24 11.32
CA SER A 79 14.50 39.42 9.91
C SER A 79 15.69 39.40 8.94
N SER A 80 16.90 39.69 9.42
CA SER A 80 18.15 39.66 8.65
C SER A 80 18.80 38.28 8.57
N LEU A 81 18.34 37.30 9.36
CA LEU A 81 18.90 35.96 9.37
C LEU A 81 18.33 35.08 8.24
N PRO A 82 19.12 34.12 7.71
CA PRO A 82 18.63 33.05 6.84
C PRO A 82 17.44 32.31 7.46
N ALA A 83 16.47 31.89 6.64
CA ALA A 83 15.21 31.31 7.11
C ALA A 83 15.38 30.15 8.10
N LYS A 84 16.39 29.30 7.89
CA LYS A 84 16.70 28.16 8.77
C LYS A 84 17.17 28.61 10.16
N GLU A 85 18.02 29.63 10.22
CA GLU A 85 18.56 30.17 11.47
C GLU A 85 17.49 30.91 12.27
N ARG A 86 16.56 31.60 11.58
CA ARG A 86 15.38 32.20 12.23
C ARG A 86 14.52 31.16 12.94
N VAL A 87 14.19 30.07 12.25
CA VAL A 87 13.38 28.98 12.82
C VAL A 87 14.06 28.38 14.04
N GLN A 88 15.38 28.13 13.96
CA GLN A 88 16.14 27.61 15.09
C GLN A 88 16.19 28.58 16.28
N GLN A 89 16.32 29.87 16.03
CA GLN A 89 16.34 30.87 17.10
C GLN A 89 14.99 31.00 17.79
N ILE A 90 13.90 31.03 17.01
CA ILE A 90 12.52 31.03 17.53
C ILE A 90 12.28 29.78 18.39
N GLN A 91 12.72 28.61 17.93
CA GLN A 91 12.60 27.37 18.68
C GLN A 91 13.35 27.45 20.01
N ARG A 92 14.62 27.90 20.01
CA ARG A 92 15.41 28.04 21.24
C ARG A 92 14.79 29.02 22.24
N GLU A 93 14.25 30.12 21.76
CA GLU A 93 13.57 31.09 22.61
C GLU A 93 12.27 30.50 23.19
N ALA A 94 11.47 29.80 22.37
CA ALA A 94 10.27 29.11 22.82
C ALA A 94 10.57 28.03 23.88
N ASP A 95 11.59 27.21 23.65
CA ASP A 95 12.03 26.17 24.59
C ASP A 95 12.50 26.77 25.92
N LYS A 96 13.21 27.91 25.85
CA LYS A 96 13.63 28.64 27.04
C LYS A 96 12.43 29.13 27.84
N TYR A 97 11.45 29.76 27.20
CA TYR A 97 10.24 30.23 27.87
C TYR A 97 9.41 29.08 28.45
N ALA A 98 9.33 27.95 27.75
CA ALA A 98 8.63 26.76 28.24
C ALA A 98 9.28 26.22 29.53
N ARG A 99 10.62 26.12 29.57
CA ARG A 99 11.36 25.73 30.78
C ARG A 99 11.15 26.70 31.94
N GLU A 100 11.19 28.00 31.66
CA GLU A 100 10.94 29.05 32.66
C GLU A 100 9.51 28.99 33.22
N ALA A 101 8.53 28.61 32.39
CA ALA A 101 7.15 28.38 32.80
C ALA A 101 6.93 27.01 33.49
N GLY A 102 7.99 26.24 33.77
CA GLY A 102 7.92 24.96 34.47
C GLY A 102 7.48 23.78 33.61
N TRP A 103 7.47 23.92 32.28
CA TRP A 103 7.19 22.83 31.36
C TRP A 103 8.46 21.98 31.13
N ASP A 104 8.29 20.66 31.13
CA ASP A 104 9.36 19.74 30.78
C ASP A 104 9.55 19.73 29.25
N VAL A 105 10.62 20.39 28.80
CA VAL A 105 10.96 20.45 27.38
C VAL A 105 11.81 19.24 27.02
N VAL A 106 11.13 18.28 26.40
CA VAL A 106 11.66 17.00 25.91
C VAL A 106 12.74 17.25 24.85
N ASP A 107 13.95 16.70 25.05
CA ASP A 107 15.05 16.77 24.08
C ASP A 107 14.72 15.92 22.84
N GLU A 108 15.30 16.20 21.66
CA GLU A 108 14.98 15.47 20.41
C GLU A 108 15.17 13.95 20.55
N ARG A 109 16.06 13.52 21.44
CA ARG A 109 16.34 12.11 21.78
C ARG A 109 15.28 11.46 22.66
N ASP A 110 14.50 12.24 23.38
CA ASP A 110 13.37 11.78 24.19
C ASP A 110 12.05 11.80 23.39
N ILE A 111 11.99 12.59 22.31
CA ILE A 111 10.95 12.49 21.27
C ILE A 111 11.04 11.14 20.54
N GLU A 112 12.24 10.60 20.30
CA GLU A 112 12.40 9.24 19.74
C GLU A 112 11.90 8.13 20.68
N ARG A 113 11.96 8.34 22.01
CA ARG A 113 11.50 7.35 23.00
C ARG A 113 10.02 7.48 23.34
N THR A 114 9.48 8.69 23.27
CA THR A 114 8.05 8.92 23.35
C THR A 114 7.46 8.60 21.99
N GLN A 115 7.14 7.32 21.77
CA GLN A 115 6.18 6.92 20.74
C GLN A 115 4.77 7.43 21.10
N TRP A 116 4.64 8.75 21.24
CA TRP A 116 3.40 9.44 21.45
C TRP A 116 2.63 9.41 20.15
N THR A 117 1.61 8.55 20.10
CA THR A 117 0.75 8.29 18.93
C THR A 117 -0.08 9.48 18.45
N GLY A 118 0.07 10.66 19.07
CA GLY A 118 -0.70 11.88 18.80
C GLY A 118 0.00 12.94 17.94
N GLN A 119 1.31 12.85 17.71
CA GLN A 119 1.91 13.50 16.54
C GLN A 119 1.90 12.43 15.45
N ALA A 120 0.87 12.45 14.61
CA ALA A 120 0.86 11.69 13.37
C ALA A 120 2.22 11.91 12.73
N GLY A 121 3.00 10.82 12.57
CA GLY A 121 4.36 10.90 12.10
C GLY A 121 4.39 11.83 10.90
N LEU A 122 4.99 13.01 11.08
CA LEU A 122 5.37 13.89 9.99
C LEU A 122 6.51 13.16 9.28
N GLU A 123 6.18 12.04 8.63
CA GLU A 123 6.97 11.53 7.54
C GLU A 123 7.12 12.72 6.61
N VAL A 124 8.36 13.19 6.44
CA VAL A 124 8.67 14.24 5.48
C VAL A 124 8.13 13.72 4.16
N ARG A 125 6.94 14.21 3.76
CA ARG A 125 6.20 13.77 2.57
C ARG A 125 7.09 14.02 1.38
N ARG A 126 7.86 13.00 0.99
CA ARG A 126 8.73 13.08 -0.17
C ARG A 126 7.81 13.00 -1.37
N VAL A 127 7.29 14.15 -1.79
CA VAL A 127 6.53 14.28 -3.03
C VAL A 127 7.54 14.12 -4.16
N GLY A 128 7.84 12.86 -4.50
CA GLY A 128 8.61 12.51 -5.67
C GLY A 128 7.98 13.16 -6.89
N LYS A 129 8.72 14.08 -7.52
CA LYS A 129 8.36 14.66 -8.83
C LYS A 129 8.96 13.83 -9.97
N SER A 130 9.80 12.83 -9.67
CA SER A 130 10.56 12.03 -10.63
C SER A 130 10.13 10.56 -10.59
N ASN A 131 9.20 10.23 -11.49
CA ASN A 131 8.43 9.01 -11.46
C ASN A 131 9.23 7.69 -11.60
N TRP A 132 10.47 7.72 -12.10
CA TRP A 132 11.35 6.55 -12.16
C TRP A 132 12.06 6.30 -10.83
N MET A 133 12.38 7.36 -10.09
CA MET A 133 13.07 7.28 -8.81
C MET A 133 12.13 6.84 -7.68
N ASP A 134 10.82 6.93 -7.90
CA ASP A 134 9.81 6.51 -6.92
C ASP A 134 9.49 4.99 -7.00
N ILE A 135 9.95 4.30 -8.06
CA ILE A 135 9.69 2.86 -8.25
C ILE A 135 10.32 2.01 -7.14
N PRO A 136 11.61 2.20 -6.75
CA PRO A 136 12.22 1.44 -5.65
C PRO A 136 11.48 1.62 -4.33
N ASP A 137 11.03 2.85 -4.02
CA ASP A 137 10.27 3.17 -2.82
C ASP A 137 8.87 2.52 -2.83
N ARG A 138 8.36 2.20 -4.02
CA ARG A 138 7.03 1.59 -4.25
C ARG A 138 7.13 0.20 -4.88
N TRP A 139 8.12 -0.58 -4.45
CA TRP A 139 8.39 -1.91 -5.00
C TRP A 139 7.18 -2.85 -4.95
N LEU A 140 6.34 -2.76 -3.90
CA LEU A 140 5.14 -3.60 -3.78
C LEU A 140 4.14 -3.27 -4.91
N LEU A 141 3.87 -1.99 -5.14
CA LEU A 141 3.01 -1.50 -6.21
C LEU A 141 3.50 -1.98 -7.58
N ALA A 142 4.79 -1.78 -7.85
CA ALA A 142 5.44 -2.19 -9.09
C ALA A 142 5.42 -3.71 -9.29
N SER A 143 5.71 -4.48 -8.23
CA SER A 143 5.70 -5.95 -8.30
C SER A 143 4.31 -6.49 -8.61
N GLY A 144 3.26 -5.91 -8.02
CA GLY A 144 1.90 -6.36 -8.31
C GLY A 144 1.39 -5.90 -9.67
N ASP A 145 1.85 -4.77 -10.22
CA ASP A 145 1.60 -4.45 -11.62
C ASP A 145 2.23 -5.49 -12.56
N ALA A 146 3.47 -5.91 -12.27
CA ALA A 146 4.13 -6.96 -13.04
C ALA A 146 3.37 -8.30 -12.95
N VAL A 147 2.94 -8.68 -11.74
CA VAL A 147 2.13 -9.90 -11.53
C VAL A 147 0.77 -9.80 -12.23
N ALA A 148 0.12 -8.64 -12.23
CA ALA A 148 -1.15 -8.42 -12.92
C ALA A 148 -1.01 -8.62 -14.45
N LEU A 149 0.06 -8.09 -15.04
CA LEU A 149 0.36 -8.28 -16.46
C LEU A 149 0.76 -9.72 -16.81
N LEU A 150 1.49 -10.40 -15.91
CA LEU A 150 1.80 -11.82 -16.04
C LEU A 150 0.53 -12.68 -15.92
N ALA A 151 -0.40 -12.33 -15.03
CA ALA A 151 -1.68 -13.01 -14.88
C ALA A 151 -2.55 -12.85 -16.13
N PHE A 152 -2.58 -11.66 -16.74
CA PHE A 152 -3.20 -11.44 -18.05
C PHE A 152 -2.63 -12.39 -19.12
N ALA A 153 -1.29 -12.46 -19.23
CA ALA A 153 -0.63 -13.31 -20.21
C ALA A 153 -0.90 -14.80 -19.98
N LEU A 154 -0.85 -15.24 -18.71
CA LEU A 154 -1.14 -16.62 -18.32
C LEU A 154 -2.59 -16.99 -18.64
N ALA A 155 -3.56 -16.16 -18.25
CA ALA A 155 -4.97 -16.40 -18.52
C ALA A 155 -5.27 -16.43 -20.04
N GLY A 156 -4.68 -15.51 -20.79
CA GLY A 156 -4.80 -15.48 -22.25
C GLY A 156 -4.28 -16.77 -22.89
N ARG A 157 -3.12 -17.27 -22.46
CA ARG A 157 -2.53 -18.50 -22.99
C ARG A 157 -3.30 -19.76 -22.59
N ALA A 158 -3.75 -19.83 -21.33
CA ALA A 158 -4.57 -20.94 -20.85
C ALA A 158 -5.86 -21.08 -21.69
N ASN A 159 -6.50 -19.95 -22.04
CA ASN A 159 -7.68 -19.95 -22.90
C ASN A 159 -7.41 -20.40 -24.34
N HIS A 160 -6.16 -20.42 -24.79
CA HIS A 160 -5.75 -20.88 -26.13
C HIS A 160 -5.16 -22.30 -26.14
N GLY A 161 -5.43 -23.10 -25.10
CA GLY A 161 -5.06 -24.52 -25.06
C GLY A 161 -3.69 -24.81 -24.45
N ALA A 162 -2.97 -23.79 -23.97
CA ALA A 162 -1.73 -23.97 -23.20
C ALA A 162 -2.06 -24.30 -21.72
N GLN A 163 -2.78 -25.39 -21.51
CA GLN A 163 -3.11 -25.87 -20.16
C GLN A 163 -1.83 -26.33 -19.44
N GLN A 164 -1.74 -26.08 -18.14
CA GLN A 164 -0.57 -26.37 -17.26
C GLN A 164 0.61 -25.37 -17.32
N GLU A 165 0.47 -24.23 -17.99
CA GLU A 165 1.45 -23.16 -17.84
C GLU A 165 1.36 -22.48 -16.47
N THR A 166 2.49 -21.94 -16.02
CA THR A 166 2.60 -21.15 -14.78
C THR A 166 3.16 -19.76 -15.12
N ILE A 167 3.18 -18.86 -14.14
CA ILE A 167 3.79 -17.53 -14.30
C ILE A 167 5.27 -17.61 -14.72
N LEU A 168 5.95 -18.74 -14.43
CA LEU A 168 7.35 -18.95 -14.78
C LEU A 168 7.54 -19.55 -16.19
N SER A 169 6.46 -19.94 -16.87
CA SER A 169 6.54 -20.55 -18.20
C SER A 169 7.06 -19.55 -19.24
N PRO A 170 8.02 -19.93 -20.11
CA PRO A 170 8.59 -19.02 -21.11
C PRO A 170 7.55 -18.39 -22.04
N GLY A 171 6.50 -19.15 -22.40
CA GLY A 171 5.42 -18.65 -23.24
C GLY A 171 4.63 -17.50 -22.61
N VAL A 172 4.44 -17.53 -21.28
CA VAL A 172 3.81 -16.43 -20.51
C VAL A 172 4.69 -15.19 -20.56
N TRP A 173 6.00 -15.34 -20.31
CA TRP A 173 6.95 -14.23 -20.39
C TRP A 173 7.04 -13.63 -21.80
N GLN A 174 7.08 -14.44 -22.85
CA GLN A 174 7.05 -13.96 -24.23
C GLN A 174 5.78 -13.16 -24.57
N THR A 175 4.66 -13.51 -23.93
CA THR A 175 3.37 -12.85 -24.12
C THR A 175 3.27 -11.56 -23.31
N ALA A 176 3.79 -11.56 -22.08
CA ALA A 176 3.77 -10.43 -21.16
C ALA A 176 4.84 -9.39 -21.45
N ALA A 177 6.02 -9.79 -21.94
CA ALA A 177 7.20 -8.93 -22.07
C ALA A 177 6.94 -7.62 -22.83
N PRO A 178 6.24 -7.58 -23.98
CA PRO A 178 5.94 -6.32 -24.65
C PRO A 178 5.12 -5.36 -23.78
N PHE A 179 4.17 -5.88 -23.01
CA PHE A 179 3.33 -5.09 -22.10
C PHE A 179 4.11 -4.65 -20.86
N LEU A 180 4.95 -5.52 -20.29
CA LEU A 180 5.82 -5.17 -19.17
C LEU A 180 6.80 -4.07 -19.56
N ILE A 181 7.48 -4.21 -20.70
CA ILE A 181 8.43 -3.22 -21.21
C ILE A 181 7.72 -1.88 -21.44
N ALA A 182 6.56 -1.90 -22.10
CA ALA A 182 5.80 -0.68 -22.32
C ALA A 182 5.30 -0.05 -21.00
N TRP A 183 4.77 -0.85 -20.09
CA TRP A 183 4.28 -0.39 -18.79
C TRP A 183 5.39 0.26 -17.98
N PHE A 184 6.49 -0.44 -17.74
CA PHE A 184 7.59 0.10 -16.95
C PHE A 184 8.42 1.15 -17.71
N GLY A 185 8.31 1.22 -19.05
CA GLY A 185 8.93 2.26 -19.87
C GLY A 185 8.17 3.58 -19.89
N ILE A 186 6.83 3.54 -19.89
CA ILE A 186 5.99 4.71 -20.14
C ILE A 186 5.22 5.14 -18.89
N SER A 187 4.61 4.19 -18.18
CA SER A 187 3.75 4.53 -17.03
C SER A 187 4.46 5.35 -15.95
N PRO A 188 5.78 5.15 -15.66
CA PRO A 188 6.49 6.08 -14.79
C PRO A 188 6.43 7.48 -15.36
N LEU A 189 6.78 7.73 -16.62
CA LEU A 189 6.75 9.09 -17.20
C LEU A 189 5.40 9.82 -17.03
N LEU A 190 4.28 9.08 -16.95
CA LEU A 190 2.93 9.60 -16.74
C LEU A 190 2.50 9.71 -15.26
N GLY A 191 3.39 9.43 -14.32
CA GLY A 191 3.15 9.59 -12.89
C GLY A 191 2.54 8.38 -12.20
N ALA A 192 2.51 7.20 -12.84
CA ALA A 192 1.87 6.00 -12.27
C ALA A 192 2.49 5.48 -10.96
N TYR A 193 3.65 6.00 -10.57
CA TYR A 193 4.33 5.69 -9.30
C TYR A 193 4.46 6.91 -8.38
N THR A 194 3.77 8.00 -8.69
CA THR A 194 3.69 9.16 -7.78
C THR A 194 2.82 8.83 -6.57
N HIS A 195 2.86 9.74 -5.60
CA HIS A 195 1.98 9.69 -4.45
C HIS A 195 0.50 9.77 -4.79
N ASP A 196 0.13 10.70 -5.68
CA ASP A 196 -1.26 10.87 -6.10
C ASP A 196 -1.82 9.61 -6.78
N ALA A 197 -0.97 8.80 -7.42
CA ALA A 197 -1.37 7.54 -8.05
C ALA A 197 -1.91 6.48 -7.06
N THR A 198 -1.72 6.68 -5.75
CA THR A 198 -2.21 5.77 -4.70
C THR A 198 -2.90 6.50 -3.55
N ALA A 199 -3.15 7.81 -3.66
CA ALA A 199 -3.70 8.60 -2.56
C ALA A 199 -5.16 8.19 -2.26
N ASN A 200 -6.00 8.07 -3.29
CA ASN A 200 -7.38 7.57 -3.18
C ASN A 200 -7.85 7.02 -4.54
N TYR A 201 -9.01 6.37 -4.59
CA TYR A 201 -9.50 5.76 -5.83
C TYR A 201 -9.67 6.77 -6.97
N LYS A 202 -10.07 8.01 -6.68
CA LYS A 202 -10.29 9.04 -7.70
C LYS A 202 -8.97 9.48 -8.33
N LYS A 203 -7.98 9.86 -7.52
CA LYS A 203 -6.65 10.26 -7.99
C LYS A 203 -5.91 9.11 -8.67
N MET A 204 -6.01 7.90 -8.10
CA MET A 204 -5.50 6.68 -8.72
C MET A 204 -6.06 6.51 -10.13
N ALA A 205 -7.38 6.64 -10.33
CA ALA A 205 -7.99 6.49 -11.65
C ALA A 205 -7.55 7.59 -12.63
N GLN A 206 -7.45 8.83 -12.17
CA GLN A 206 -7.01 9.98 -12.97
C GLN A 206 -5.58 9.79 -13.53
N VAL A 207 -4.69 9.17 -12.76
CA VAL A 207 -3.32 8.87 -13.19
C VAL A 207 -3.25 7.56 -13.98
N LEU A 208 -3.97 6.53 -13.54
CA LEU A 208 -3.91 5.19 -14.13
C LEU A 208 -4.45 5.16 -15.56
N ILE A 209 -5.59 5.78 -15.83
CA ILE A 209 -6.24 5.74 -17.16
C ILE A 209 -5.33 6.24 -18.29
N PRO A 210 -4.73 7.45 -18.22
CA PRO A 210 -3.84 7.91 -19.28
C PRO A 210 -2.55 7.07 -19.35
N ALA A 211 -1.97 6.69 -18.20
CA ALA A 211 -0.78 5.84 -18.14
C ALA A 211 -1.01 4.47 -18.82
N TRP A 212 -2.16 3.85 -18.54
CA TRP A 212 -2.61 2.60 -19.16
C TRP A 212 -2.87 2.77 -20.64
N ALA A 213 -3.60 3.79 -21.07
CA ALA A 213 -3.96 3.97 -22.48
C ALA A 213 -2.71 4.04 -23.38
N VAL A 214 -1.70 4.84 -22.97
CA VAL A 214 -0.46 4.98 -23.74
C VAL A 214 0.40 3.71 -23.64
N SER A 215 0.55 3.15 -22.44
CA SER A 215 1.40 1.97 -22.23
C SER A 215 0.83 0.70 -22.88
N ALA A 216 -0.47 0.47 -22.79
CA ALA A 216 -1.11 -0.70 -23.38
C ALA A 216 -1.07 -0.64 -24.92
N SER A 217 -1.27 0.56 -25.50
CA SER A 217 -1.12 0.78 -26.94
C SER A 217 0.33 0.54 -27.39
N MET A 218 1.31 1.03 -26.64
CA MET A 218 2.72 0.73 -26.91
C MET A 218 3.03 -0.76 -26.75
N GLY A 219 2.48 -1.44 -25.75
CA GLY A 219 2.66 -2.88 -25.55
C GLY A 219 2.15 -3.71 -26.73
N LEU A 220 1.01 -3.31 -27.31
CA LEU A 220 0.48 -3.90 -28.54
C LEU A 220 1.39 -3.64 -29.75
N ALA A 221 1.91 -2.42 -29.90
CA ALA A 221 2.85 -2.07 -30.96
C ALA A 221 4.15 -2.87 -30.85
N LEU A 222 4.75 -2.93 -29.65
CA LEU A 222 5.94 -3.73 -29.37
C LEU A 222 5.70 -5.22 -29.64
N ARG A 223 4.52 -5.73 -29.31
CA ARG A 223 4.15 -7.11 -29.62
C ARG A 223 4.10 -7.36 -31.12
N ALA A 224 3.48 -6.46 -31.88
CA ALA A 224 3.38 -6.58 -33.34
C ALA A 224 4.77 -6.62 -33.97
N VAL A 225 5.68 -5.75 -33.52
CA VAL A 225 7.09 -5.74 -33.94
C VAL A 225 7.80 -7.04 -33.54
N TYR A 226 7.66 -7.47 -32.28
CA TYR A 226 8.31 -8.68 -31.76
C TYR A 226 7.87 -9.95 -32.48
N ARG A 227 6.60 -10.05 -32.86
CA ARG A 227 6.04 -11.22 -33.56
C ARG A 227 6.15 -11.12 -35.09
N GLY A 228 6.44 -9.94 -35.63
CA GLY A 228 6.47 -9.69 -37.08
C GLY A 228 5.10 -9.78 -37.75
N GLU A 229 4.01 -9.74 -36.99
CA GLU A 229 2.64 -9.90 -37.47
C GLU A 229 1.70 -8.94 -36.73
N GLN A 230 0.66 -8.48 -37.43
CA GLN A 230 -0.37 -7.68 -36.78
C GLN A 230 -1.26 -8.56 -35.89
N PRO A 231 -1.48 -8.19 -34.62
CA PRO A 231 -2.36 -8.95 -33.75
C PRO A 231 -3.81 -8.92 -34.28
N PRO A 232 -4.56 -10.03 -34.16
CA PRO A 232 -5.99 -10.05 -34.49
C PRO A 232 -6.75 -8.96 -33.74
N GLY A 233 -7.75 -8.33 -34.37
CA GLY A 233 -8.52 -7.24 -33.75
C GLY A 233 -9.18 -7.64 -32.42
N VAL A 234 -9.66 -8.88 -32.31
CA VAL A 234 -10.21 -9.44 -31.06
C VAL A 234 -9.15 -9.50 -29.96
N PHE A 235 -7.91 -9.88 -30.30
CA PHE A 235 -6.80 -9.88 -29.35
C PHE A 235 -6.50 -8.47 -28.85
N VAL A 236 -6.53 -7.46 -29.72
CA VAL A 236 -6.34 -6.04 -29.34
C VAL A 236 -7.38 -5.62 -28.30
N VAL A 237 -8.66 -5.83 -28.59
CA VAL A 237 -9.76 -5.42 -27.69
C VAL A 237 -9.69 -6.14 -26.35
N ILE A 238 -9.53 -7.47 -26.36
CA ILE A 238 -9.46 -8.26 -25.12
C ILE A 238 -8.22 -7.86 -24.31
N SER A 239 -7.07 -7.63 -24.96
CA SER A 239 -5.86 -7.21 -24.25
C SER A 239 -6.04 -5.87 -23.56
N LEU A 240 -6.64 -4.89 -24.24
CA LEU A 240 -6.93 -3.59 -23.63
C LEU A 240 -7.85 -3.73 -22.42
N VAL A 241 -9.00 -4.41 -22.58
CA VAL A 241 -9.97 -4.58 -21.48
C VAL A 241 -9.37 -5.39 -20.33
N ALA A 242 -8.73 -6.51 -20.62
CA ALA A 242 -8.17 -7.38 -19.58
C ALA A 242 -7.05 -6.68 -18.81
N THR A 243 -6.12 -5.99 -19.50
CA THR A 243 -5.05 -5.24 -18.83
C THR A 243 -5.60 -4.09 -17.99
N ALA A 244 -6.64 -3.38 -18.46
CA ALA A 244 -7.31 -2.36 -17.67
C ALA A 244 -7.91 -2.94 -16.39
N VAL A 245 -8.60 -4.08 -16.48
CA VAL A 245 -9.23 -4.75 -15.34
C VAL A 245 -8.20 -5.23 -14.33
N VAL A 246 -7.17 -5.97 -14.75
CA VAL A 246 -6.18 -6.53 -13.81
C VAL A 246 -5.34 -5.44 -13.14
N LEU A 247 -4.95 -4.40 -13.87
CA LEU A 247 -4.22 -3.27 -13.29
C LEU A 247 -5.11 -2.46 -12.34
N SER A 248 -6.34 -2.12 -12.75
CA SER A 248 -7.27 -1.39 -11.89
C SER A 248 -7.60 -2.18 -10.62
N SER A 249 -7.77 -3.50 -10.73
CA SER A 249 -8.03 -4.38 -9.58
C SER A 249 -6.85 -4.39 -8.62
N TRP A 250 -5.62 -4.52 -9.13
CA TRP A 250 -4.43 -4.47 -8.30
C TRP A 250 -4.25 -3.10 -7.63
N ARG A 251 -4.40 -2.01 -8.40
CA ARG A 251 -4.24 -0.65 -7.86
C ARG A 251 -5.32 -0.30 -6.84
N ALA A 252 -6.57 -0.71 -7.06
CA ALA A 252 -7.63 -0.56 -6.09
C ALA A 252 -7.39 -1.39 -4.82
N PHE A 253 -6.91 -2.61 -4.97
CA PHE A 253 -6.50 -3.44 -3.84
C PHE A 253 -5.35 -2.80 -3.07
N TYR A 254 -4.35 -2.24 -3.77
CA TYR A 254 -3.23 -1.53 -3.16
C TYR A 254 -3.70 -0.33 -2.33
N VAL A 255 -4.60 0.50 -2.87
CA VAL A 255 -5.19 1.63 -2.13
C VAL A 255 -5.96 1.13 -0.90
N LEU A 256 -6.73 0.05 -1.05
CA LEU A 256 -7.48 -0.55 0.06
C LEU A 256 -6.55 -0.99 1.22
N ILE A 257 -5.43 -1.66 0.91
CA ILE A 257 -4.46 -2.12 1.91
C ILE A 257 -3.51 -1.04 2.41
N ASN A 258 -3.51 0.16 1.82
CA ASN A 258 -2.67 1.27 2.26
C ASN A 258 -3.49 2.34 2.98
N GLY A 259 -4.81 2.37 2.82
CA GLY A 259 -5.71 3.40 3.34
C GLY A 259 -5.85 4.57 2.37
N GLU A 260 -7.06 5.14 2.30
CA GLU A 260 -7.34 6.32 1.47
C GLU A 260 -6.93 7.61 2.19
N GLU A 261 -6.27 8.51 1.48
CA GLU A 261 -6.13 9.91 1.86
C GLU A 261 -7.38 10.68 1.46
N THR A 262 -7.94 11.42 2.40
CA THR A 262 -9.03 12.37 2.15
C THR A 262 -8.58 13.46 1.16
N ASP A 263 -9.53 14.08 0.47
CA ASP A 263 -9.23 15.04 -0.61
C ASP A 263 -8.54 16.33 -0.08
N ASP A 264 -8.69 16.62 1.21
CA ASP A 264 -7.98 17.67 1.96
C ASP A 264 -6.54 17.27 2.38
N GLY A 265 -6.17 15.99 2.23
CA GLY A 265 -4.87 15.45 2.62
C GLY A 265 -4.62 15.42 4.14
N GLU A 266 -5.62 15.77 4.95
CA GLU A 266 -5.50 15.89 6.41
C GLU A 266 -5.66 14.56 7.13
N MET A 267 -6.42 13.61 6.57
CA MET A 267 -6.69 12.33 7.23
C MET A 267 -6.48 11.13 6.30
N LYS A 268 -5.71 10.16 6.78
CA LYS A 268 -5.66 8.83 6.17
C LYS A 268 -6.74 7.98 6.83
N ARG A 269 -7.77 7.58 6.07
CA ARG A 269 -8.80 6.66 6.57
C ARG A 269 -8.13 5.34 6.98
N GLY A 270 -8.42 4.90 8.21
CA GLY A 270 -7.83 3.71 8.82
C GLY A 270 -7.93 2.50 7.91
N ASN A 271 -6.79 1.85 7.69
CA ASN A 271 -6.64 0.69 6.83
C ASN A 271 -7.26 -0.56 7.49
N VAL A 272 -7.70 -1.54 6.70
CA VAL A 272 -8.15 -2.85 7.19
C VAL A 272 -7.05 -3.56 8.00
N LEU A 273 -5.79 -3.33 7.65
CA LEU A 273 -4.66 -3.84 8.42
C LEU A 273 -4.48 -3.12 9.76
N ASP A 274 -4.88 -1.85 9.87
CA ASP A 274 -4.83 -1.13 11.16
C ASP A 274 -5.93 -1.64 12.09
N GLY A 275 -7.10 -1.99 11.55
CA GLY A 275 -8.14 -2.72 12.29
C GLY A 275 -7.65 -4.09 12.76
N ALA A 276 -6.99 -4.86 11.90
CA ALA A 276 -6.43 -6.17 12.26
C ALA A 276 -5.29 -6.06 13.29
N LYS A 277 -4.41 -5.06 13.16
CA LYS A 277 -3.33 -4.75 14.12
C LYS A 277 -3.88 -4.27 15.46
N ALA A 278 -4.88 -3.40 15.46
CA ALA A 278 -5.54 -2.94 16.67
C ALA A 278 -6.18 -4.12 17.41
N LEU A 279 -6.85 -5.02 16.68
CA LEU A 279 -7.44 -6.24 17.23
C LEU A 279 -6.38 -7.19 17.81
N THR A 280 -5.28 -7.43 17.09
CA THR A 280 -4.21 -8.30 17.58
C THR A 280 -3.47 -7.71 18.77
N ASN A 281 -3.25 -6.39 18.81
CA ASN A 281 -2.69 -5.72 19.99
C ASN A 281 -3.64 -5.79 21.20
N LEU A 282 -4.96 -5.70 20.98
CA LEU A 282 -5.96 -5.93 22.03
C LEU A 282 -5.90 -7.37 22.55
N LEU A 283 -5.89 -8.36 21.66
CA LEU A 283 -5.83 -9.78 22.01
C LEU A 283 -4.54 -10.17 22.72
N ARG A 284 -3.44 -9.46 22.47
CA ARG A 284 -2.14 -9.72 23.13
C ARG A 284 -2.02 -9.05 24.50
N ARG A 285 -2.85 -8.04 24.76
CA ARG A 285 -2.82 -7.24 26.00
C ARG A 285 -3.65 -7.86 27.13
N TRP A 286 -4.53 -8.81 26.82
CA TRP A 286 -5.31 -9.62 27.76
C TRP A 286 -4.82 -11.07 27.74
#